data_AF-A0A1V5YAY9-F1
#
_entry.id   AF-A0A1V5YAY9-F1
#
_cell.length_a   1.000
_cell.length_b   1.000
_cell.length_c   1.000
_cell.angle_alpha   90.00
_cell.angle_beta   90.00
_cell.angle_gamma   90.00
#
_symmetry.space_group_name_H-M   'P 1'
#
loop_
_entity.id
_entity.type
_entity.pdbx_description
1 polymer ?
#
loop_
_entity_poly.entity_id
_entity_poly.type
_entity_poly.pdbx_seq_one_letter_code
_entity_poly.pdbx_strand_id
1 'polypeptide(L)'
;MIEQLPAIDEPEWLSHIDLDKFADAPLPLADILQDSLYYPASGYDADPVRYLAGNYVSFVYVDYGASEEELNEKLLDPEHGFAGYELIAQRSVKDRELDPYGWVQPPLLPEDHDPSWRPGWDEPPFCVRSILQQRVRSILQQRQDYPKNLGLQRFRLLSSRFRLGAWMKPPFCVWSILQRREDDPPPRHGPHRISLLYLCTDGAAAFHELYLRNGVTPGAVAIIQPGHAFGGNWTNFEDPRAILARWVLTNPAGKPKILLHGWADALYPPETPCWPGYEENVRFFAKTGGGRIGVWGLAQ
;
A
#
# COMPACT_ATOMS: atom_id res chain seq x y z
N MET A 1 -18.98 -0.18 -6.41
CA MET A 1 -18.53 -0.39 -7.80
C MET A 1 -18.90 0.76 -8.71
N ILE A 2 -18.07 0.98 -9.73
CA ILE A 2 -18.24 1.89 -10.85
C ILE A 2 -18.79 1.08 -12.03
N GLU A 3 -19.99 1.41 -12.51
CA GLU A 3 -20.67 0.67 -13.60
C GLU A 3 -19.95 0.80 -14.94
N GLN A 4 -19.18 1.86 -15.13
CA GLN A 4 -18.36 2.10 -16.32
C GLN A 4 -17.13 1.19 -16.40
N LEU A 5 -16.74 0.56 -15.29
CA LEU A 5 -15.61 -0.36 -15.22
C LEU A 5 -16.10 -1.80 -15.19
N PRO A 6 -15.32 -2.77 -15.71
CA PRO A 6 -15.68 -4.18 -15.61
C PRO A 6 -15.99 -4.58 -14.18
N ALA A 7 -17.07 -5.33 -13.99
CA ALA A 7 -17.34 -6.00 -12.73
C ALA A 7 -16.45 -7.25 -12.63
N ILE A 8 -16.05 -7.61 -11.42
CA ILE A 8 -15.32 -8.84 -11.13
C ILE A 8 -16.15 -9.74 -10.22
N ASP A 9 -16.28 -11.00 -10.63
CA ASP A 9 -16.83 -12.04 -9.76
C ASP A 9 -15.77 -12.45 -8.72
N GLU A 10 -16.22 -12.97 -7.59
CA GLU A 10 -15.31 -13.46 -6.55
C GLU A 10 -14.48 -14.64 -7.09
N PRO A 11 -13.14 -14.53 -7.13
CA PRO A 11 -12.28 -15.56 -7.69
C PRO A 11 -12.17 -16.78 -6.75
N GLU A 12 -11.92 -17.95 -7.33
CA GLU A 12 -11.88 -19.23 -6.60
C GLU A 12 -10.90 -19.23 -5.42
N TRP A 13 -9.75 -18.56 -5.55
CA TRP A 13 -8.75 -18.49 -4.48
C TRP A 13 -9.27 -17.75 -3.23
N LEU A 14 -10.21 -16.82 -3.41
CA LEU A 14 -10.80 -16.01 -2.35
C LEU A 14 -12.07 -16.68 -1.78
N SER A 15 -12.87 -17.31 -2.64
CA SER A 15 -14.08 -18.02 -2.21
C SER A 15 -13.78 -19.30 -1.43
N HIS A 16 -12.67 -19.97 -1.73
CA HIS A 16 -12.27 -21.23 -1.09
C HIS A 16 -11.31 -21.06 0.10
N ILE A 17 -11.16 -19.86 0.64
CA ILE A 17 -10.36 -19.66 1.86
C ILE A 17 -10.95 -20.47 3.03
N ASP A 18 -10.13 -21.38 3.57
CA ASP A 18 -10.41 -22.16 4.76
C ASP A 18 -10.07 -21.32 6.01
N LEU A 19 -11.11 -20.77 6.64
CA LEU A 19 -10.95 -19.88 7.81
C LEU A 19 -10.33 -20.62 9.01
N ASP A 20 -10.56 -21.92 9.15
CA ASP A 20 -10.01 -22.72 10.26
C ASP A 20 -8.49 -22.91 10.12
N LYS A 21 -7.96 -22.83 8.90
CA LYS A 21 -6.52 -22.99 8.59
C LYS A 21 -5.85 -21.69 8.17
N PHE A 22 -6.56 -20.57 8.17
CA PHE A 22 -6.07 -19.32 7.59
C PHE A 22 -4.74 -18.87 8.19
N ALA A 23 -4.58 -19.00 9.52
CA ALA A 23 -3.38 -18.56 10.24
C ALA A 23 -2.06 -19.14 9.68
N ASP A 24 -2.12 -20.36 9.13
CA ASP A 24 -0.97 -21.08 8.55
C ASP A 24 -1.06 -21.22 7.02
N ALA A 25 -2.12 -20.70 6.39
CA ALA A 25 -2.33 -20.81 4.95
C ALA A 25 -1.21 -20.10 4.17
N PRO A 26 -0.66 -20.71 3.11
CA PRO A 26 0.33 -20.04 2.26
C PRO A 26 -0.26 -18.75 1.67
N LEU A 27 0.57 -17.73 1.49
CA LEU A 27 0.13 -16.49 0.85
C LEU A 27 -0.07 -16.75 -0.65
N PRO A 28 -1.28 -16.58 -1.22
CA PRO A 28 -1.50 -16.66 -2.66
C PRO A 28 -1.02 -15.36 -3.32
N LEU A 29 0.29 -15.08 -3.25
CA LEU A 29 0.86 -13.78 -3.64
C LEU A 29 0.54 -13.43 -5.09
N ALA A 30 0.68 -14.38 -6.01
CA ALA A 30 0.39 -14.14 -7.43
C ALA A 30 -1.07 -13.68 -7.64
N ASP A 31 -2.02 -14.35 -6.98
CA ASP A 31 -3.44 -14.01 -7.04
C ASP A 31 -3.76 -12.67 -6.36
N ILE A 32 -3.07 -12.34 -5.27
CA ILE A 32 -3.22 -11.06 -4.57
C ILE A 32 -2.73 -9.90 -5.45
N LEU A 33 -1.67 -10.09 -6.22
CA LEU A 33 -1.06 -9.03 -7.03
C LEU A 33 -1.73 -8.87 -8.40
N GLN A 34 -2.22 -9.95 -9.00
CA GLN A 34 -2.87 -9.93 -10.30
C GLN A 34 -4.13 -9.06 -10.26
N ASP A 35 -4.21 -8.08 -11.17
CA ASP A 35 -5.34 -7.16 -11.29
C ASP A 35 -5.78 -6.53 -9.95
N SER A 36 -4.83 -6.28 -9.05
CA SER A 36 -5.09 -5.62 -7.76
C SER A 36 -5.24 -4.10 -7.92
N LEU A 37 -5.72 -3.45 -6.86
CA LEU A 37 -5.57 -2.01 -6.68
C LEU A 37 -4.40 -1.74 -5.74
N TYR A 38 -3.36 -1.08 -6.26
CA TYR A 38 -2.20 -0.67 -5.48
C TYR A 38 -2.34 0.76 -4.96
N TYR A 39 -2.21 0.95 -3.64
CA TYR A 39 -2.37 2.25 -2.99
C TYR A 39 -1.18 2.58 -2.08
N PRO A 40 -0.17 3.30 -2.59
CA PRO A 40 0.91 3.85 -1.78
C PRO A 40 0.47 5.09 -1.01
N ALA A 41 1.05 5.30 0.18
CA ALA A 41 0.68 6.36 1.11
C ALA A 41 -0.82 6.33 1.47
N SER A 42 -1.35 5.14 1.70
CA SER A 42 -2.79 4.92 1.85
C SER A 42 -3.37 5.45 3.16
N GLY A 43 -2.55 5.59 4.21
CA GLY A 43 -3.03 5.58 5.59
C GLY A 43 -4.10 4.50 5.78
N TYR A 44 -5.21 4.86 6.43
CA TYR A 44 -6.36 3.98 6.60
C TYR A 44 -7.53 4.32 5.65
N ASP A 45 -7.24 4.88 4.47
CA ASP A 45 -8.27 5.40 3.58
C ASP A 45 -9.09 4.28 2.92
N ALA A 46 -10.34 4.14 3.35
CA ALA A 46 -11.27 3.14 2.85
C ALA A 46 -11.95 3.53 1.52
N ASP A 47 -11.73 4.74 0.98
CA ASP A 47 -12.42 5.21 -0.24
C ASP A 47 -12.21 4.31 -1.46
N PRO A 48 -11.00 3.80 -1.77
CA PRO A 48 -10.82 2.86 -2.88
C PRO A 48 -11.67 1.58 -2.72
N VAL A 49 -11.72 1.00 -1.51
CA VAL A 49 -12.61 -0.16 -1.25
C VAL A 49 -14.07 0.25 -1.39
N ARG A 50 -14.47 1.36 -0.77
CA ARG A 50 -15.85 1.87 -0.81
C ARG A 50 -16.38 2.04 -2.24
N TYR A 51 -15.57 2.61 -3.13
CA TYR A 51 -16.01 2.93 -4.48
C TYR A 51 -15.76 1.80 -5.49
N LEU A 52 -14.67 1.04 -5.33
CA LEU A 52 -14.23 0.06 -6.32
C LEU A 52 -14.31 -1.40 -5.88
N ALA A 53 -14.78 -1.72 -4.67
CA ALA A 53 -15.24 -3.07 -4.38
C ALA A 53 -16.33 -3.46 -5.40
N GLY A 54 -16.07 -4.54 -6.13
CA GLY A 54 -16.87 -4.99 -7.29
C GLY A 54 -16.22 -4.74 -8.65
N ASN A 55 -15.22 -3.85 -8.72
CA ASN A 55 -14.31 -3.74 -9.87
C ASN A 55 -12.94 -4.37 -9.56
N TYR A 56 -12.56 -4.34 -8.28
CA TYR A 56 -11.36 -4.97 -7.74
C TYR A 56 -11.74 -5.77 -6.48
N VAL A 57 -11.15 -6.97 -6.33
CA VAL A 57 -11.31 -7.83 -5.14
C VAL A 57 -10.06 -7.87 -4.27
N SER A 58 -8.90 -7.49 -4.82
CA SER A 58 -7.62 -7.47 -4.12
C SER A 58 -7.08 -6.04 -4.01
N PHE A 59 -6.81 -5.61 -2.78
CA PHE A 59 -6.31 -4.28 -2.45
C PHE A 59 -4.96 -4.41 -1.77
N VAL A 60 -3.95 -3.70 -2.27
CA VAL A 60 -2.59 -3.70 -1.73
C VAL A 60 -2.27 -2.29 -1.25
N TYR A 61 -2.33 -2.11 0.08
CA TYR A 61 -2.16 -0.83 0.75
C TYR A 61 -0.78 -0.73 1.36
N VAL A 62 -0.14 0.44 1.23
CA VAL A 62 1.23 0.65 1.69
C VAL A 62 1.37 2.00 2.36
N ASP A 63 1.72 2.01 3.64
CA ASP A 63 2.00 3.25 4.37
C ASP A 63 2.88 3.00 5.60
N TYR A 64 4.09 3.57 5.62
CA TYR A 64 5.02 3.45 6.75
C TYR A 64 4.70 4.37 7.93
N GLY A 65 3.75 5.28 7.78
CA GLY A 65 3.21 6.11 8.86
C GLY A 65 2.04 5.46 9.60
N ALA A 66 1.53 4.35 9.09
CA ALA A 66 0.44 3.57 9.68
C ALA A 66 0.96 2.43 10.57
N SER A 67 0.32 2.21 11.72
CA SER A 67 0.67 1.15 12.68
C SER A 67 -0.31 -0.02 12.56
N GLU A 68 0.14 -1.21 12.97
CA GLU A 68 -0.69 -2.41 12.93
C GLU A 68 -1.88 -2.29 13.89
N GLU A 69 -1.66 -1.68 15.04
CA GLU A 69 -2.68 -1.47 16.07
C GLU A 69 -3.80 -0.55 15.56
N GLU A 70 -3.44 0.60 15.00
CA GLU A 70 -4.39 1.56 14.42
C GLU A 70 -5.11 0.97 13.20
N LEU A 71 -4.42 0.17 12.35
CA LEU A 71 -5.06 -0.57 11.26
C LEU A 71 -6.13 -1.52 11.81
N ASN A 72 -5.81 -2.28 12.85
CA ASN A 72 -6.75 -3.23 13.44
C ASN A 72 -7.95 -2.52 14.07
N GLU A 73 -7.75 -1.38 14.73
CA GLU A 73 -8.84 -0.53 15.18
C GLU A 73 -9.76 -0.11 14.02
N LYS A 74 -9.19 0.26 12.86
CA LYS A 74 -9.95 0.66 11.67
C LYS A 74 -10.64 -0.49 10.96
N LEU A 75 -10.05 -1.69 10.94
CA LEU A 75 -10.68 -2.89 10.38
C LEU A 75 -11.86 -3.38 11.23
N LEU A 76 -11.84 -3.09 12.53
CA LEU A 76 -12.90 -3.46 13.48
C LEU A 76 -13.93 -2.34 13.69
N ASP A 77 -13.75 -1.17 13.07
CA ASP A 77 -14.68 -0.04 13.16
C ASP A 77 -15.84 -0.23 12.16
N PRO A 78 -17.06 -0.54 12.62
CA PRO A 78 -18.19 -0.84 11.75
C PRO A 78 -18.77 0.39 11.04
N GLU A 79 -18.40 1.61 11.48
CA GLU A 79 -19.02 2.87 11.03
C GLU A 79 -18.06 3.73 10.20
N HIS A 80 -16.77 3.78 10.56
CA HIS A 80 -15.81 4.74 9.99
C HIS A 80 -14.58 4.10 9.34
N GLY A 81 -14.49 2.77 9.34
CA GLY A 81 -13.45 2.01 8.68
C GLY A 81 -13.84 1.57 7.27
N PHE A 82 -13.67 0.28 6.99
CA PHE A 82 -14.08 -0.38 5.74
C PHE A 82 -15.58 -0.66 5.73
N ALA A 83 -16.40 0.37 5.95
CA ALA A 83 -17.85 0.27 6.12
C ALA A 83 -18.53 -0.53 4.98
N GLY A 84 -19.40 -1.46 5.37
CA GLY A 84 -20.05 -2.45 4.49
C GLY A 84 -19.33 -3.81 4.45
N TYR A 85 -18.10 -3.88 4.96
CA TYR A 85 -17.34 -5.12 5.15
C TYR A 85 -16.97 -5.33 6.62
N GLU A 86 -16.84 -6.59 7.03
CA GLU A 86 -16.35 -7.01 8.34
C GLU A 86 -15.10 -7.89 8.20
N LEU A 87 -14.17 -7.79 9.14
CA LEU A 87 -12.97 -8.63 9.16
C LEU A 87 -13.33 -10.06 9.59
N ILE A 88 -13.08 -11.05 8.74
CA ILE A 88 -13.36 -12.47 9.05
C ILE A 88 -12.10 -13.30 9.26
N ALA A 89 -10.95 -12.86 8.74
CA ALA A 89 -9.67 -13.51 8.96
C ALA A 89 -8.51 -12.53 8.76
N GLN A 90 -7.44 -12.70 9.55
CA GLN A 90 -6.21 -11.92 9.43
C GLN A 90 -5.02 -12.75 9.88
N ARG A 91 -3.87 -12.57 9.23
CA ARG A 91 -2.58 -13.08 9.71
C ARG A 91 -1.43 -12.16 9.33
N SER A 92 -0.37 -12.21 10.12
CA SER A 92 0.91 -11.63 9.72
C SER A 92 1.51 -12.40 8.55
N VAL A 93 2.16 -11.67 7.65
CA VAL A 93 2.88 -12.21 6.49
C VAL A 93 4.38 -12.11 6.74
N LYS A 94 5.12 -13.19 6.50
CA LYS A 94 6.58 -13.22 6.68
C LYS A 94 7.27 -12.65 5.44
N ASP A 95 8.41 -11.99 5.61
CA ASP A 95 9.20 -11.39 4.50
C ASP A 95 9.43 -12.37 3.34
N ARG A 96 9.75 -13.63 3.64
CA ARG A 96 9.99 -14.70 2.64
C ARG A 96 8.76 -15.08 1.81
N GLU A 97 7.56 -14.77 2.29
CA GLU A 97 6.30 -15.00 1.55
C GLU A 97 6.04 -13.88 0.54
N LEU A 98 6.61 -12.69 0.74
CA LEU A 98 6.53 -11.55 -0.18
C LEU A 98 7.66 -11.57 -1.22
N ASP A 99 8.84 -12.00 -0.79
CA ASP A 99 10.03 -12.08 -1.64
C ASP A 99 10.81 -13.38 -1.34
N PRO A 100 10.50 -14.48 -2.04
CA PRO A 100 11.17 -15.76 -1.83
C PRO A 100 12.62 -15.77 -2.34
N TYR A 101 13.03 -14.80 -3.16
CA TYR A 101 14.35 -14.73 -3.78
C TYR A 101 15.32 -13.83 -3.01
N GLY A 102 14.82 -13.12 -1.99
CA GLY A 102 15.60 -12.22 -1.16
C GLY A 102 15.81 -10.86 -1.80
N TRP A 103 15.96 -9.85 -0.95
CA TRP A 103 15.92 -8.45 -1.35
C TRP A 103 17.10 -8.06 -2.27
N VAL A 104 16.80 -7.25 -3.28
CA VAL A 104 17.77 -6.61 -4.17
C VAL A 104 17.54 -5.10 -4.16
N GLN A 105 18.62 -4.32 -4.15
CA GLN A 105 18.50 -2.87 -4.26
C GLN A 105 17.82 -2.49 -5.57
N PRO A 106 16.70 -1.75 -5.53
CA PRO A 106 16.07 -1.27 -6.74
C PRO A 106 17.05 -0.38 -7.52
N PRO A 107 17.04 -0.43 -8.87
CA PRO A 107 17.87 0.46 -9.67
C PRO A 107 17.39 1.90 -9.50
N LEU A 108 18.20 2.73 -8.85
CA LEU A 108 17.97 4.17 -8.69
C LEU A 108 18.68 4.94 -9.79
N LEU A 109 18.04 5.98 -10.31
CA LEU A 109 18.69 6.97 -11.17
C LEU A 109 19.36 8.05 -10.31
N PRO A 110 20.40 8.75 -10.82
CA PRO A 110 21.02 9.86 -10.10
C PRO A 110 20.03 10.96 -9.67
N GLU A 111 18.97 11.17 -10.45
CA GLU A 111 17.96 12.20 -10.19
C GLU A 111 16.90 11.79 -9.17
N ASP A 112 16.86 10.51 -8.76
CA ASP A 112 15.91 10.06 -7.72
C ASP A 112 16.19 10.67 -6.36
N HIS A 113 17.40 11.21 -6.18
CA HIS A 113 17.99 11.49 -4.89
C HIS A 113 18.16 10.22 -4.06
N ASP A 114 18.97 10.30 -3.02
CA ASP A 114 19.12 9.16 -2.13
C ASP A 114 17.83 9.01 -1.32
N PRO A 115 17.17 7.84 -1.31
CA PRO A 115 16.02 7.57 -0.41
C PRO A 115 16.39 7.73 1.06
N SER A 116 17.70 7.80 1.35
CA SER A 116 18.24 8.11 2.64
C SER A 116 18.34 9.63 2.91
N TRP A 117 18.22 10.51 1.93
CA TRP A 117 18.55 11.94 2.08
C TRP A 117 17.32 12.86 2.26
N ARG A 118 17.36 13.76 3.26
CA ARG A 118 16.49 14.94 3.38
C ARG A 118 17.26 16.17 3.91
N PRO A 119 17.05 17.39 3.37
CA PRO A 119 17.69 18.60 3.89
C PRO A 119 17.28 18.90 5.35
N GLY A 120 18.26 19.05 6.25
CA GLY A 120 18.02 19.33 7.68
C GLY A 120 17.91 18.11 8.59
N TRP A 121 18.26 16.92 8.09
CA TRP A 121 18.24 15.65 8.81
C TRP A 121 19.66 15.07 8.83
N ASP A 122 20.29 14.96 10.01
CA ASP A 122 21.66 14.43 10.13
C ASP A 122 21.74 12.91 9.87
N GLU A 123 20.59 12.22 9.80
CA GLU A 123 20.51 10.83 9.35
C GLU A 123 19.20 10.52 8.58
N PRO A 124 19.25 9.55 7.63
CA PRO A 124 18.11 9.11 6.83
C PRO A 124 16.88 8.57 7.55
N PRO A 125 15.65 9.00 7.21
CA PRO A 125 14.45 8.27 7.56
C PRO A 125 14.33 6.98 6.74
N PHE A 126 14.09 5.91 7.49
CA PHE A 126 14.40 4.54 7.15
C PHE A 126 13.21 3.81 6.47
N CYS A 127 12.99 4.00 5.17
CA CYS A 127 11.87 3.32 4.48
C CYS A 127 12.17 1.90 3.97
N VAL A 128 13.33 1.34 4.37
CA VAL A 128 13.83 0.08 3.83
C VAL A 128 14.12 -0.93 4.94
N ARG A 129 13.11 -1.36 5.69
CA ARG A 129 13.30 -2.48 6.63
C ARG A 129 13.58 -3.84 5.97
N SER A 130 13.48 -3.95 4.64
CA SER A 130 14.12 -5.04 3.90
C SER A 130 15.67 -4.91 3.82
N ILE A 131 16.25 -3.71 3.95
CA ILE A 131 17.71 -3.47 4.05
C ILE A 131 18.26 -3.69 5.47
N LEU A 132 17.49 -3.37 6.52
CA LEU A 132 18.02 -3.39 7.90
C LEU A 132 18.19 -4.80 8.51
N GLN A 133 17.44 -5.81 8.06
CA GLN A 133 17.69 -7.17 8.56
C GLN A 133 19.08 -7.70 8.15
N GLN A 134 19.61 -7.30 6.99
CA GLN A 134 20.88 -7.85 6.50
C GLN A 134 22.11 -7.11 7.01
N ARG A 135 22.09 -5.78 7.16
CA ARG A 135 23.24 -5.03 7.72
C ARG A 135 23.37 -5.12 9.24
N VAL A 136 22.27 -5.23 9.98
CA VAL A 136 22.36 -5.46 11.45
C VAL A 136 22.86 -6.87 11.72
N ARG A 137 22.45 -7.89 10.95
CA ARG A 137 23.04 -9.24 11.08
C ARG A 137 24.51 -9.27 10.69
N SER A 138 24.94 -8.59 9.61
CA SER A 138 26.35 -8.59 9.20
C SER A 138 27.26 -7.82 10.16
N ILE A 139 26.79 -6.70 10.74
CA ILE A 139 27.55 -5.91 11.72
C ILE A 139 27.56 -6.60 13.10
N LEU A 140 26.47 -7.27 13.49
CA LEU A 140 26.39 -8.00 14.77
C LEU A 140 27.10 -9.37 14.73
N GLN A 141 27.24 -10.03 13.58
CA GLN A 141 28.08 -11.24 13.46
C GLN A 141 29.58 -10.94 13.38
N GLN A 142 29.97 -9.73 12.92
CA GLN A 142 31.38 -9.32 12.84
C GLN A 142 31.94 -8.76 14.15
N ARG A 143 31.11 -8.49 15.17
CA ARG A 143 31.56 -8.10 16.51
C ARG A 143 31.22 -9.19 17.51
N GLN A 144 32.22 -9.98 17.88
CA GLN A 144 32.13 -11.13 18.79
C GLN A 144 31.69 -10.76 20.23
N ASP A 145 31.55 -9.46 20.55
CA ASP A 145 31.48 -8.96 21.93
C ASP A 145 30.26 -8.07 22.27
N TYR A 146 29.05 -8.36 21.76
CA TYR A 146 27.85 -7.59 22.18
C TYR A 146 27.00 -8.34 23.23
N PRO A 147 26.78 -7.76 24.43
CA PRO A 147 26.03 -8.41 25.50
C PRO A 147 24.53 -8.49 25.17
N LYS A 148 23.98 -9.71 25.30
CA LYS A 148 22.67 -10.15 24.80
C LYS A 148 21.43 -9.43 25.38
N ASN A 149 21.59 -8.53 26.36
CA ASN A 149 20.47 -8.02 27.15
C ASN A 149 20.22 -6.50 27.05
N LEU A 150 20.86 -5.78 26.11
CA LEU A 150 20.75 -4.30 26.01
C LEU A 150 20.02 -3.78 24.75
N GLY A 151 19.39 -4.65 23.95
CA GLY A 151 18.91 -4.32 22.60
C GLY A 151 17.60 -3.53 22.53
N LEU A 152 16.60 -3.81 23.38
CA LEU A 152 15.27 -3.20 23.24
C LEU A 152 15.08 -1.89 24.01
N GLN A 153 15.66 -1.77 25.22
CA GLN A 153 15.38 -0.62 26.08
C GLN A 153 16.06 0.67 25.61
N ARG A 154 17.22 0.58 24.95
CA ARG A 154 17.90 1.74 24.36
C ARG A 154 17.32 2.19 23.03
N PHE A 155 16.70 1.29 22.26
CA PHE A 155 15.97 1.66 21.04
C PHE A 155 14.79 2.60 21.36
N ARG A 156 14.04 2.30 22.44
CA ARG A 156 12.99 3.20 22.99
C ARG A 156 13.53 4.54 23.51
N LEU A 157 14.77 4.58 23.99
CA LEU A 157 15.37 5.78 24.58
C LEU A 157 16.00 6.72 23.53
N LEU A 158 16.41 6.17 22.38
CA LEU A 158 16.91 6.93 21.24
C LEU A 158 15.77 7.53 20.41
N SER A 159 14.65 6.81 20.27
CA SER A 159 13.45 7.33 19.60
C SER A 159 12.76 8.47 20.37
N SER A 160 12.96 8.57 21.68
CA SER A 160 12.34 9.61 22.52
C SER A 160 13.13 10.91 22.63
N ARG A 161 14.42 10.93 22.22
CA ARG A 161 15.31 12.10 22.34
C ARG A 161 15.38 12.98 21.09
N PHE A 162 14.90 12.49 19.96
CA PHE A 162 14.71 13.28 18.74
C PHE A 162 13.22 13.23 18.41
N ARG A 163 12.55 14.39 18.33
CA ARG A 163 11.11 14.54 18.00
C ARG A 163 10.77 14.15 16.54
N LEU A 164 11.44 13.13 15.99
CA LEU A 164 11.43 12.70 14.60
C LEU A 164 11.14 11.18 14.47
N GLY A 165 11.31 10.38 15.52
CA GLY A 165 10.88 8.96 15.58
C GLY A 165 9.38 8.76 15.85
N ALA A 166 8.55 9.80 15.69
CA ALA A 166 7.14 9.81 16.09
C ALA A 166 6.16 9.50 14.93
N TRP A 167 6.58 9.65 13.67
CA TRP A 167 5.67 9.54 12.51
C TRP A 167 5.79 8.21 11.77
N MET A 168 6.97 7.60 11.71
CA MET A 168 7.15 6.27 11.12
C MET A 168 6.86 5.17 12.14
N LYS A 169 6.15 4.13 11.72
CA LYS A 169 5.71 3.03 12.58
C LYS A 169 6.57 1.77 12.35
N PRO A 170 6.56 0.80 13.26
CA PRO A 170 7.20 -0.49 13.03
C PRO A 170 6.51 -1.27 11.90
N PRO A 171 7.20 -1.82 10.87
CA PRO A 171 6.64 -2.83 9.98
C PRO A 171 6.40 -4.16 10.69
N PHE A 172 5.52 -5.03 10.21
CA PHE A 172 4.27 -4.66 9.57
C PHE A 172 3.97 -5.21 8.17
N CYS A 173 3.52 -6.46 8.05
CA CYS A 173 2.72 -6.89 6.90
C CYS A 173 1.61 -7.83 7.37
N VAL A 174 0.37 -7.52 7.03
CA VAL A 174 -0.79 -8.35 7.34
C VAL A 174 -1.61 -8.61 6.10
N TRP A 175 -2.14 -9.82 6.01
CA TRP A 175 -3.13 -10.22 5.01
C TRP A 175 -4.46 -10.45 5.72
N SER A 176 -5.47 -9.70 5.30
CA SER A 176 -6.81 -9.67 5.85
C SER A 176 -7.84 -10.06 4.80
N ILE A 177 -8.83 -10.87 5.20
CA ILE A 177 -10.02 -11.14 4.40
C ILE A 177 -11.19 -10.42 5.05
N LEU A 178 -11.85 -9.58 4.26
CA LEU A 178 -13.05 -8.90 4.68
C LEU A 178 -14.26 -9.46 3.93
N GLN A 179 -15.37 -9.64 4.62
CA GLN A 179 -16.62 -10.15 4.09
C GLN A 179 -17.68 -9.07 4.09
N ARG A 180 -18.47 -8.97 3.03
CA ARG A 180 -19.59 -8.03 2.96
C ARG A 180 -20.64 -8.41 4.01
N ARG A 181 -21.09 -7.42 4.77
CA ARG A 181 -22.07 -7.64 5.84
C ARG A 181 -23.44 -8.01 5.27
N GLU A 182 -24.14 -8.93 5.93
CA GLU A 182 -25.45 -9.41 5.48
C GLU A 182 -26.58 -8.40 5.70
N ASP A 183 -26.45 -7.51 6.69
CA ASP A 183 -27.41 -6.44 7.01
C ASP A 183 -27.37 -5.27 6.02
N ASP A 184 -26.44 -5.30 5.06
CA ASP A 184 -26.27 -4.29 4.02
C ASP A 184 -27.00 -4.70 2.72
N PRO A 185 -28.01 -3.93 2.26
CA PRO A 185 -28.86 -4.33 1.15
C PRO A 185 -28.06 -4.57 -0.16
N PRO A 186 -28.29 -5.71 -0.87
CA PRO A 186 -27.75 -5.92 -2.21
C PRO A 186 -28.25 -4.84 -3.19
N PRO A 187 -27.51 -4.45 -4.25
CA PRO A 187 -26.20 -4.91 -4.71
C PRO A 187 -25.08 -3.86 -4.49
N ARG A 188 -25.24 -2.95 -3.51
CA ARG A 188 -24.49 -1.68 -3.49
C ARG A 188 -22.99 -1.79 -3.14
N HIS A 189 -22.55 -2.90 -2.52
CA HIS A 189 -21.25 -2.95 -1.84
C HIS A 189 -20.21 -3.93 -2.43
N GLY A 190 -20.42 -4.50 -3.62
CA GLY A 190 -19.40 -5.32 -4.30
C GLY A 190 -19.45 -6.82 -3.96
N PRO A 191 -18.34 -7.58 -4.14
CA PRO A 191 -18.29 -9.03 -4.00
C PRO A 191 -18.59 -9.49 -2.56
N HIS A 192 -18.73 -10.81 -2.35
CA HIS A 192 -18.96 -11.33 -1.01
C HIS A 192 -17.71 -11.20 -0.13
N ARG A 193 -16.51 -11.37 -0.69
CA ARG A 193 -15.22 -11.16 -0.02
C ARG A 193 -14.29 -10.26 -0.81
N ILE A 194 -13.42 -9.59 -0.06
CA ILE A 194 -12.26 -8.87 -0.59
C ILE A 194 -11.01 -9.28 0.20
N SER A 195 -9.86 -9.17 -0.47
CA SER A 195 -8.53 -9.35 0.12
C SER A 195 -7.86 -8.00 0.30
N LEU A 196 -7.30 -7.77 1.49
CA LEU A 196 -6.46 -6.61 1.80
C LEU A 196 -5.08 -7.10 2.24
N LEU A 197 -4.05 -6.75 1.48
CA LEU A 197 -2.66 -6.87 1.90
C LEU A 197 -2.18 -5.49 2.32
N TYR A 198 -1.81 -5.32 3.59
CA TYR A 198 -1.35 -4.05 4.13
C TYR A 198 0.12 -4.14 4.56
N LEU A 199 0.95 -3.22 4.05
CA LEU A 199 2.38 -3.16 4.36
C LEU A 199 2.74 -1.80 4.98
N CYS A 200 3.44 -1.82 6.12
CA CYS A 200 4.05 -0.62 6.68
C CYS A 200 5.48 -0.45 6.12
N THR A 201 5.60 0.06 4.90
CA THR A 201 6.87 0.25 4.19
C THR A 201 6.77 1.37 3.14
N ASP A 202 7.84 1.61 2.38
CA ASP A 202 7.86 2.59 1.27
C ASP A 202 6.92 2.21 0.15
N GLY A 203 6.17 3.18 -0.39
CA GLY A 203 5.35 2.97 -1.57
C GLY A 203 6.18 2.54 -2.78
N ALA A 204 7.21 3.30 -3.16
CA ALA A 204 7.99 2.94 -4.35
C ALA A 204 8.70 1.58 -4.18
N ALA A 205 9.34 1.33 -3.03
CA ALA A 205 10.01 0.06 -2.79
C ALA A 205 9.04 -1.12 -2.77
N ALA A 206 7.85 -0.98 -2.16
CA ALA A 206 6.82 -2.01 -2.23
C ALA A 206 6.38 -2.29 -3.67
N PHE A 207 6.23 -1.25 -4.50
CA PHE A 207 5.88 -1.45 -5.90
C PHE A 207 6.95 -2.25 -6.65
N HIS A 208 8.23 -1.94 -6.43
CA HIS A 208 9.34 -2.69 -7.01
C HIS A 208 9.31 -4.17 -6.59
N GLU A 209 9.23 -4.43 -5.28
CA GLU A 209 9.28 -5.80 -4.75
C GLU A 209 8.06 -6.62 -5.13
N LEU A 210 6.87 -6.03 -5.06
CA LEU A 210 5.64 -6.75 -5.31
C LEU A 210 5.38 -6.91 -6.81
N TYR A 211 5.45 -5.84 -7.61
CA TYR A 211 5.00 -5.90 -9.01
C TYR A 211 6.14 -6.13 -9.99
N LEU A 212 7.19 -5.29 -9.96
CA LEU A 212 8.28 -5.39 -10.94
C LEU A 212 9.02 -6.73 -10.83
N ARG A 213 9.35 -7.16 -9.61
CA ARG A 213 10.11 -8.42 -9.41
C ARG A 213 9.29 -9.68 -9.68
N ASN A 214 7.97 -9.61 -9.54
CA ASN A 214 7.08 -10.73 -9.88
C ASN A 214 6.60 -10.69 -11.34
N GLY A 215 7.01 -9.68 -12.13
CA GLY A 215 6.63 -9.57 -13.53
C GLY A 215 5.14 -9.38 -13.76
N VAL A 216 4.46 -8.68 -12.83
CA VAL A 216 3.02 -8.40 -12.87
C VAL A 216 2.77 -6.90 -12.77
N THR A 217 1.56 -6.45 -13.14
CA THR A 217 1.10 -5.06 -12.96
C THR A 217 -0.21 -5.07 -12.17
N PRO A 218 -0.46 -4.10 -11.28
CA PRO A 218 -1.79 -3.96 -10.72
C PRO A 218 -2.75 -3.50 -11.82
N GLY A 219 -4.04 -3.78 -11.65
CA GLY A 219 -5.08 -3.29 -12.57
C GLY A 219 -5.42 -1.82 -12.33
N ALA A 220 -5.22 -1.31 -11.10
CA ALA A 220 -5.36 0.09 -10.74
C ALA A 220 -4.23 0.58 -9.82
N VAL A 221 -3.92 1.88 -9.90
CA VAL A 221 -3.08 2.56 -8.91
C VAL A 221 -3.82 3.77 -8.33
N ALA A 222 -3.70 3.99 -7.02
CA ALA A 222 -4.28 5.13 -6.34
C ALA A 222 -3.21 6.11 -5.86
N ILE A 223 -3.27 7.35 -6.36
CA ILE A 223 -2.45 8.49 -5.97
C ILE A 223 -3.39 9.53 -5.37
N ILE A 224 -3.72 9.37 -4.10
CA ILE A 224 -4.69 10.20 -3.39
C ILE A 224 -3.97 10.87 -2.24
N GLN A 225 -3.79 12.20 -2.33
CA GLN A 225 -3.07 13.01 -1.33
C GLN A 225 -1.81 12.29 -0.82
N PRO A 226 -0.86 11.93 -1.71
CA PRO A 226 0.18 10.94 -1.41
C PRO A 226 1.28 11.46 -0.48
N GLY A 227 0.99 12.44 0.38
CA GLY A 227 1.89 12.88 1.43
C GLY A 227 3.22 13.50 0.97
N HIS A 228 3.34 13.91 -0.30
CA HIS A 228 4.48 14.73 -0.73
C HIS A 228 4.47 16.06 0.06
N ALA A 229 5.65 16.59 0.39
CA ALA A 229 5.87 17.68 1.35
C ALA A 229 5.54 17.33 2.82
N PHE A 230 4.36 17.71 3.33
CA PHE A 230 4.04 17.61 4.76
C PHE A 230 3.68 16.20 5.24
N GLY A 231 3.37 15.27 4.33
CA GLY A 231 3.05 13.87 4.67
C GLY A 231 4.27 12.94 4.70
N GLY A 232 5.47 13.48 4.47
CA GLY A 232 6.71 12.77 4.74
C GLY A 232 7.13 11.74 3.69
N ASN A 233 6.54 11.69 2.48
CA ASN A 233 7.10 10.89 1.36
C ASN A 233 8.37 11.52 0.79
N TRP A 234 9.34 10.69 0.40
CA TRP A 234 10.68 11.15 -0.02
C TRP A 234 10.73 11.49 -1.51
N THR A 235 9.89 10.85 -2.32
CA THR A 235 9.59 11.27 -3.70
C THR A 235 8.18 11.83 -3.81
N ASN A 236 7.92 12.59 -4.87
CA ASN A 236 6.58 13.02 -5.22
C ASN A 236 5.90 11.95 -6.08
N PHE A 237 4.94 11.21 -5.54
CA PHE A 237 4.21 10.18 -6.29
C PHE A 237 3.34 10.76 -7.42
N GLU A 238 3.06 12.06 -7.41
CA GLU A 238 2.36 12.74 -8.51
C GLU A 238 3.29 13.13 -9.66
N ASP A 239 4.60 13.27 -9.45
CA ASP A 239 5.53 13.63 -10.53
C ASP A 239 5.76 12.41 -11.44
N PRO A 240 5.38 12.46 -12.74
CA PRO A 240 5.55 11.33 -13.65
C PRO A 240 7.02 10.97 -13.92
N ARG A 241 7.95 11.85 -13.55
CA ARG A 241 9.39 11.63 -13.64
C ARG A 241 9.98 11.07 -12.36
N ALA A 242 9.23 10.98 -11.26
CA ALA A 242 9.69 10.39 -10.01
C ALA A 242 9.63 8.85 -10.04
N ILE A 243 10.38 8.22 -9.15
CA ILE A 243 10.68 6.79 -9.19
C ILE A 243 9.45 5.88 -9.26
N LEU A 244 8.42 6.12 -8.43
CA LEU A 244 7.20 5.31 -8.45
C LEU A 244 6.51 5.40 -9.80
N ALA A 245 6.25 6.61 -10.30
CA ALA A 245 5.57 6.81 -11.57
C ALA A 245 6.36 6.22 -12.73
N ARG A 246 7.69 6.39 -12.76
CA ARG A 246 8.54 5.77 -13.77
C ARG A 246 8.41 4.24 -13.74
N TRP A 247 8.51 3.61 -12.58
CA TRP A 247 8.37 2.16 -12.44
C TRP A 247 6.99 1.66 -12.85
N VAL A 248 5.91 2.36 -12.49
CA VAL A 248 4.55 2.01 -12.91
C VAL A 248 4.38 2.15 -14.43
N LEU A 249 4.79 3.29 -14.99
CA LEU A 249 4.56 3.62 -16.40
C LEU A 249 5.51 2.89 -17.36
N THR A 250 6.61 2.34 -16.86
CA THR A 250 7.58 1.58 -17.66
C THR A 250 7.66 0.10 -17.27
N ASN A 251 6.74 -0.38 -16.43
CA ASN A 251 6.68 -1.77 -16.03
C ASN A 251 6.54 -2.68 -17.28
N PRO A 252 7.48 -3.62 -17.51
CA PRO A 252 7.43 -4.53 -18.65
C PRO A 252 6.19 -5.43 -18.67
N ALA A 253 5.57 -5.67 -17.52
CA ALA A 253 4.34 -6.46 -17.39
C ALA A 253 3.08 -5.71 -17.88
N GLY A 254 3.21 -4.43 -18.22
CA GLY A 254 2.11 -3.56 -18.64
C GLY A 254 1.86 -2.42 -17.67
N LYS A 255 0.86 -1.60 -17.99
CA LYS A 255 0.44 -0.46 -17.16
C LYS A 255 -0.89 -0.77 -16.47
N PRO A 256 -1.15 -0.18 -15.30
CA PRO A 256 -2.50 -0.15 -14.74
C PRO A 256 -3.47 0.47 -15.74
N LYS A 257 -4.68 -0.09 -15.82
CA LYS A 257 -5.72 0.45 -16.70
C LYS A 257 -6.42 1.66 -16.09
N ILE A 258 -6.35 1.77 -14.76
CA ILE A 258 -7.05 2.78 -13.99
C ILE A 258 -6.07 3.51 -13.06
N LEU A 259 -6.21 4.83 -13.03
CA LEU A 259 -5.56 5.72 -12.07
C LEU A 259 -6.63 6.42 -11.23
N LEU A 260 -6.59 6.22 -9.92
CA LEU A 260 -7.29 7.10 -8.99
C LEU A 260 -6.37 8.26 -8.66
N HIS A 261 -6.81 9.48 -8.92
CA HIS A 261 -6.09 10.69 -8.53
C HIS A 261 -6.96 11.48 -7.56
N GLY A 262 -6.46 11.79 -6.36
CA GLY A 262 -7.25 12.48 -5.35
C GLY A 262 -6.54 13.69 -4.73
N TRP A 263 -7.31 14.74 -4.47
CA TRP A 263 -6.83 16.04 -4.02
C TRP A 263 -7.74 16.63 -2.94
N ALA A 264 -7.22 17.59 -2.16
CA ALA A 264 -7.90 18.18 -1.02
C ALA A 264 -8.98 19.22 -1.38
N ASP A 265 -8.83 19.95 -2.48
CA ASP A 265 -9.79 20.99 -2.87
C ASP A 265 -11.02 20.39 -3.58
N ALA A 266 -12.16 20.34 -2.90
CA ALA A 266 -13.39 19.83 -3.50
C ALA A 266 -14.03 20.78 -4.53
N LEU A 267 -13.71 22.08 -4.52
CA LEU A 267 -14.36 23.09 -5.36
C LEU A 267 -13.71 23.19 -6.74
N TYR A 268 -12.40 23.00 -6.83
CA TYR A 268 -11.64 23.12 -8.07
C TYR A 268 -10.81 21.86 -8.32
N PRO A 269 -11.45 20.79 -8.80
CA PRO A 269 -10.73 19.59 -9.15
C PRO A 269 -9.78 19.83 -10.33
N PRO A 270 -8.59 19.21 -10.35
CA PRO A 270 -7.72 19.29 -11.51
C PRO A 270 -8.44 18.67 -12.71
N GLU A 271 -8.32 19.34 -13.85
CA GLU A 271 -8.94 18.89 -15.11
C GLU A 271 -8.21 17.68 -15.71
N THR A 272 -7.03 17.33 -15.18
CA THR A 272 -6.15 16.27 -15.69
C THR A 272 -5.59 15.43 -14.54
N PRO A 273 -5.32 14.13 -14.76
CA PRO A 273 -4.65 13.30 -13.75
C PRO A 273 -3.18 13.68 -13.58
N CYS A 274 -2.57 13.20 -12.49
CA CYS A 274 -1.15 13.43 -12.20
C CYS A 274 -0.19 12.74 -13.19
N TRP A 275 -0.59 11.63 -13.81
CA TRP A 275 0.26 10.87 -14.72
C TRP A 275 -0.22 10.92 -16.18
N PRO A 276 0.71 10.98 -17.15
CA PRO A 276 0.36 10.99 -18.56
C PRO A 276 -0.19 9.64 -19.02
N GLY A 277 -0.98 9.67 -20.09
CA GLY A 277 -1.57 8.48 -20.70
C GLY A 277 -2.88 8.02 -20.06
N TYR A 278 -3.34 8.66 -18.98
CA TYR A 278 -4.69 8.47 -18.45
C TYR A 278 -5.56 9.66 -18.88
N GLU A 279 -6.35 9.51 -19.94
CA GLU A 279 -7.04 10.65 -20.57
C GLU A 279 -8.57 10.55 -20.46
N GLU A 280 -9.09 9.35 -20.18
CA GLU A 280 -10.52 9.12 -20.03
C GLU A 280 -10.96 9.41 -18.59
N ASN A 281 -11.71 10.48 -18.36
CA ASN A 281 -12.36 10.67 -17.07
C ASN A 281 -13.56 9.72 -16.94
N VAL A 282 -13.42 8.69 -16.11
CA VAL A 282 -14.47 7.70 -15.87
C VAL A 282 -15.53 8.26 -14.92
N ARG A 283 -15.09 8.80 -13.78
CA ARG A 283 -15.98 9.32 -12.73
C ARG A 283 -15.24 10.15 -11.68
N PHE A 284 -16.00 11.00 -10.98
CA PHE A 284 -15.54 11.68 -9.75
C PHE A 284 -16.33 11.23 -8.52
N PHE A 285 -15.65 11.13 -7.39
CA PHE A 285 -16.21 10.85 -6.07
C PHE A 285 -15.81 11.93 -5.06
N ALA A 286 -16.61 12.09 -4.01
CA ALA A 286 -16.21 12.85 -2.85
C ALA A 286 -15.22 12.03 -2.02
N LYS A 287 -14.14 12.65 -1.56
CA LYS A 287 -13.18 11.99 -0.67
C LYS A 287 -13.70 12.06 0.76
N THR A 288 -13.63 10.95 1.50
CA THR A 288 -13.86 10.93 2.95
C THR A 288 -12.84 11.85 3.63
N GLY A 289 -13.33 12.70 4.54
CA GLY A 289 -12.53 13.74 5.19
C GLY A 289 -12.35 15.03 4.37
N GLY A 290 -12.96 15.12 3.17
CA GLY A 290 -12.95 16.31 2.32
C GLY A 290 -12.01 16.18 1.12
N GLY A 291 -12.40 16.82 0.01
CA GLY A 291 -11.73 16.72 -1.28
C GLY A 291 -12.48 15.84 -2.27
N ARG A 292 -11.81 15.44 -3.35
CA ARG A 292 -12.39 14.62 -4.42
C ARG A 292 -11.37 13.63 -4.97
N ILE A 293 -11.89 12.55 -5.55
CA ILE A 293 -11.13 11.51 -6.24
C ILE A 293 -11.65 11.43 -7.67
N GLY A 294 -10.77 11.62 -8.65
CA GLY A 294 -11.03 11.33 -10.06
C GLY A 294 -10.54 9.93 -10.41
N VAL A 295 -11.36 9.20 -11.16
CA VAL A 295 -11.02 7.88 -11.72
C VAL A 295 -10.75 8.07 -13.20
N TRP A 296 -9.55 7.70 -13.63
CA TRP A 296 -9.04 7.96 -14.97
C TRP A 296 -8.65 6.65 -15.66
N GLY A 297 -9.13 6.44 -16.88
CA GLY A 297 -8.80 5.31 -17.74
C GLY A 297 -7.56 5.58 -18.59
N LEU A 298 -6.74 4.55 -18.76
CA LEU A 298 -5.62 4.55 -19.69
C LEU A 298 -6.12 4.75 -21.13
N ALA A 299 -5.54 5.71 -21.84
CA ALA A 299 -5.85 5.96 -23.25
C ALA A 299 -5.58 4.71 -24.10
N GLN A 300 -6.50 4.41 -25.02
CA GLN A 300 -6.40 3.29 -25.97
C GLN A 300 -5.41 3.57 -27.10
#